data_AF-A0A224YT84-F1
#
_entry.id   AF-A0A224YT84-F1
#
_cell.length_a   1.000
_cell.length_b   1.000
_cell.length_c   1.000
_cell.angle_alpha   90.00
_cell.angle_beta   90.00
_cell.angle_gamma   90.00
#
_symmetry.space_group_name_H-M   'P 1'
#
loop_
_entity.id
_entity.type
_entity.pdbx_description
1 polymer ?
#
loop_
_entity_poly.entity_id
_entity_poly.type
_entity_poly.pdbx_seq_one_letter_code
_entity_poly.pdbx_strand_id
1 'polypeptide(L)'
;MKIVLAFLLVALAAVCVYATSEPHCEGVTCDPETCPKHECQCGSHKDACGCCDFCNKCLNEECHPEHNDRCAEGLHCIKKVIGEEVTPVPGHCEPGHDGSSTAAPEVHVKVPDSEAPVDEHHAHHEGAEHAKSGDEAHHE
;
A
#
# COMPACT_ATOMS: atom_id res chain seq x y z
N MET A 1 14.08 15.57 -36.04
CA MET A 1 13.31 14.34 -35.80
C MET A 1 13.54 13.77 -34.39
N LYS A 2 14.72 13.22 -34.03
CA LYS A 2 14.96 12.61 -32.69
C LYS A 2 14.43 13.43 -31.48
N ILE A 3 14.71 14.73 -31.45
CA ILE A 3 14.24 15.65 -30.38
C ILE A 3 12.71 15.74 -30.31
N VAL A 4 12.03 15.79 -31.47
CA VAL A 4 10.55 15.83 -31.55
C VAL A 4 9.95 14.51 -31.04
N LEU A 5 10.60 13.38 -31.34
CA LEU A 5 10.19 12.08 -30.82
C LEU A 5 10.32 12.02 -29.29
N ALA A 6 11.41 12.56 -28.73
CA ALA A 6 11.61 12.63 -27.28
C ALA A 6 10.54 13.49 -26.59
N PHE A 7 10.21 14.67 -27.12
CA PHE A 7 9.12 15.50 -26.59
C PHE A 7 7.75 14.81 -26.68
N LEU A 8 7.47 14.07 -27.76
CA LEU A 8 6.25 13.26 -27.89
C LEU A 8 6.16 12.16 -26.82
N LEU A 9 7.26 11.46 -26.56
CA LEU A 9 7.32 10.42 -25.52
C LEU A 9 7.16 11.00 -24.10
N VAL A 10 7.78 12.14 -23.81
CA VAL A 10 7.61 12.84 -22.52
C VAL A 10 6.18 13.36 -22.34
N ALA A 11 5.57 13.92 -23.39
CA ALA A 11 4.17 14.36 -23.35
C ALA A 11 3.20 13.18 -23.15
N LEU A 12 3.42 12.06 -23.83
CA LEU A 12 2.63 10.83 -23.65
C LEU A 12 2.76 10.29 -22.21
N ALA A 13 3.99 10.18 -21.69
CA ALA A 13 4.23 9.73 -20.33
C ALA A 13 3.56 10.64 -19.28
N ALA A 14 3.62 11.96 -19.46
CA ALA A 14 2.93 12.91 -18.59
C ALA A 14 1.40 12.71 -18.62
N VAL A 15 0.80 12.56 -19.80
CA VAL A 15 -0.65 12.29 -19.95
C VAL A 15 -1.03 10.96 -19.30
N CYS A 16 -0.22 9.91 -19.42
CA CYS A 16 -0.45 8.64 -18.73
C CYS A 16 -0.42 8.81 -17.20
N VAL A 17 0.52 9.58 -16.64
CA VAL A 17 0.58 9.84 -15.19
C VAL A 17 -0.65 10.60 -14.70
N TYR A 18 -1.11 11.64 -15.42
CA TYR A 18 -2.35 12.36 -15.10
C TYR A 18 -3.63 11.51 -15.26
N ALA A 19 -3.58 10.40 -16.00
CA ALA A 19 -4.69 9.44 -16.10
C ALA A 19 -4.70 8.41 -14.96
N THR A 20 -3.61 8.30 -14.20
CA THR A 20 -3.45 7.36 -13.07
C THR A 20 -3.33 8.05 -11.71
N SER A 21 -3.28 9.38 -11.66
CA SER A 21 -3.23 10.14 -10.40
C SER A 21 -4.54 10.04 -9.62
N GLU A 22 -4.46 10.15 -8.31
CA GLU A 22 -5.62 10.29 -7.42
C GLU A 22 -6.55 11.44 -7.88
N PRO A 23 -7.87 11.32 -7.67
CA PRO A 23 -8.82 12.35 -8.10
C PRO A 23 -8.52 13.67 -7.39
N HIS A 24 -8.49 14.77 -8.15
CA HIS A 24 -8.30 16.10 -7.59
C HIS A 24 -9.59 16.58 -6.91
N CYS A 25 -9.76 16.19 -5.65
CA CYS A 25 -10.96 16.47 -4.85
C CYS A 25 -11.09 17.94 -4.41
N GLU A 26 -10.05 18.76 -4.62
CA GLU A 26 -10.04 20.17 -4.23
C GLU A 26 -10.96 20.99 -5.15
N GLY A 27 -12.15 21.34 -4.63
CA GLY A 27 -13.24 21.95 -5.40
C GLY A 27 -14.42 21.01 -5.71
N VAL A 28 -14.39 19.75 -5.26
CA VAL A 28 -15.55 18.85 -5.32
C VAL A 28 -16.59 19.27 -4.26
N THR A 29 -17.59 20.03 -4.69
CA THR A 29 -18.75 20.39 -3.86
C THR A 29 -19.66 19.17 -3.69
N CYS A 30 -19.40 18.36 -2.67
CA CYS A 30 -20.21 17.18 -2.34
C CYS A 30 -21.64 17.58 -1.93
N ASP A 31 -22.65 17.02 -2.61
CA ASP A 31 -24.05 17.05 -2.18
C ASP A 31 -24.47 15.64 -1.69
N PRO A 32 -24.47 15.37 -0.37
CA PRO A 32 -24.77 14.05 0.16
C PRO A 32 -26.23 13.62 -0.03
N GLU A 33 -27.15 14.53 -0.36
CA GLU A 33 -28.54 14.15 -0.68
C GLU A 33 -28.67 13.55 -2.10
N THR A 34 -27.67 13.76 -2.96
CA THR A 34 -27.57 13.09 -4.28
C THR A 34 -26.94 11.69 -4.21
N CYS A 35 -26.29 11.35 -3.10
CA CYS A 35 -25.66 10.04 -2.94
C CYS A 35 -26.70 8.91 -2.88
N PRO A 36 -26.42 7.75 -3.50
CA PRO A 36 -27.20 6.53 -3.28
C PRO A 36 -27.31 6.19 -1.79
N LYS A 37 -28.52 5.92 -1.31
CA LYS A 37 -28.77 5.58 0.10
C LYS A 37 -28.86 4.06 0.22
N HIS A 38 -28.00 3.49 1.07
CA HIS A 38 -27.79 2.05 1.19
C HIS A 38 -27.82 1.59 2.65
N GLU A 39 -28.40 0.42 2.91
CA GLU A 39 -28.36 -0.26 4.21
C GLU A 39 -27.21 -1.28 4.21
N CYS A 40 -26.01 -0.83 4.58
CA CYS A 40 -24.79 -1.64 4.45
C CYS A 40 -24.60 -2.61 5.64
N GLN A 41 -24.78 -3.91 5.40
CA GLN A 41 -24.72 -4.96 6.42
C GLN A 41 -23.34 -5.09 7.11
N CYS A 42 -22.25 -4.85 6.38
CA CYS A 42 -20.88 -5.02 6.86
C CYS A 42 -20.11 -3.69 7.01
N GLY A 43 -20.85 -2.61 7.28
CA GLY A 43 -20.34 -1.23 7.35
C GLY A 43 -20.18 -0.58 5.97
N SER A 44 -19.78 0.69 5.97
CA SER A 44 -19.55 1.47 4.75
C SER A 44 -18.14 2.06 4.70
N HIS A 45 -17.73 2.48 3.50
CA HIS A 45 -16.59 3.35 3.24
C HIS A 45 -17.02 4.56 2.41
N LYS A 46 -16.26 5.65 2.47
CA LYS A 46 -16.41 6.75 1.52
C LYS A 46 -15.69 6.46 0.21
N ASP A 47 -16.13 7.11 -0.86
CA ASP A 47 -15.32 7.28 -2.08
C ASP A 47 -13.98 7.99 -1.82
N ALA A 48 -13.13 8.03 -2.85
CA ALA A 48 -11.80 8.64 -2.80
C ALA A 48 -11.79 10.15 -2.49
N CYS A 49 -12.93 10.85 -2.58
CA CYS A 49 -13.08 12.26 -2.19
C CYS A 49 -13.88 12.45 -0.89
N GLY A 50 -14.20 11.38 -0.15
CA GLY A 50 -14.90 11.45 1.13
C GLY A 50 -16.41 11.68 1.03
N CYS A 51 -17.00 11.67 -0.17
CA CYS A 51 -18.36 12.21 -0.40
C CYS A 51 -19.48 11.19 -0.10
N CYS A 52 -19.71 10.23 -1.00
CA CYS A 52 -20.77 9.24 -0.88
C CYS A 52 -20.32 7.98 -0.11
N ASP A 53 -21.25 7.35 0.60
CA ASP A 53 -21.04 6.07 1.26
C ASP A 53 -21.30 4.89 0.31
N PHE A 54 -20.36 3.96 0.27
CA PHE A 54 -20.43 2.69 -0.44
C PHE A 54 -20.40 1.57 0.60
N CYS A 55 -21.05 0.44 0.33
CA CYS A 55 -21.04 -0.69 1.26
C CYS A 55 -19.73 -1.48 1.17
N ASN A 56 -19.19 -1.85 2.34
CA ASN A 56 -18.12 -2.82 2.41
C ASN A 56 -18.66 -4.22 2.08
N LYS A 57 -17.82 -5.01 1.41
CA LYS A 57 -18.01 -6.45 1.16
C LYS A 57 -17.90 -7.25 2.46
N CYS A 58 -18.81 -8.19 2.64
CA CYS A 58 -18.85 -9.10 3.79
C CYS A 58 -17.83 -10.24 3.69
N LEU A 59 -17.70 -11.03 4.76
CA LEU A 59 -16.82 -12.20 4.82
C LEU A 59 -17.12 -13.21 3.71
N ASN A 60 -16.08 -13.63 2.99
CA ASN A 60 -16.11 -14.48 1.79
C ASN A 60 -16.83 -13.89 0.56
N GLU A 61 -17.24 -12.62 0.56
CA GLU A 61 -17.77 -12.00 -0.66
C GLU A 61 -16.67 -11.67 -1.67
N GLU A 62 -17.06 -11.68 -2.95
CA GLU A 62 -16.20 -11.35 -4.08
C GLU A 62 -15.86 -9.84 -4.10
N CYS A 63 -14.58 -9.53 -4.28
CA CYS A 63 -14.05 -8.18 -4.21
C CYS A 63 -13.00 -7.90 -5.30
N HIS A 64 -13.05 -6.67 -5.81
CA HIS A 64 -12.19 -6.17 -6.87
C HIS A 64 -11.60 -4.81 -6.45
N PRO A 65 -10.32 -4.75 -6.00
CA PRO A 65 -9.64 -3.48 -5.71
C PRO A 65 -9.67 -2.52 -6.92
N GLU A 66 -9.62 -3.05 -8.14
CA GLU A 66 -9.76 -2.32 -9.40
C GLU A 66 -11.13 -1.64 -9.61
N HIS A 67 -12.16 -2.00 -8.83
CA HIS A 67 -13.48 -1.37 -8.81
C HIS A 67 -13.75 -0.55 -7.52
N ASN A 68 -12.72 -0.31 -6.69
CA ASN A 68 -12.85 0.32 -5.35
C ASN A 68 -13.78 -0.46 -4.38
N ASP A 69 -13.89 -1.79 -4.57
CA ASP A 69 -14.45 -2.67 -3.53
C ASP A 69 -13.54 -2.65 -2.30
N ARG A 70 -14.13 -2.47 -1.11
CA ARG A 70 -13.44 -2.62 0.17
C ARG A 70 -14.13 -3.69 1.00
N CYS A 71 -13.35 -4.48 1.74
CA CYS A 71 -13.89 -5.46 2.66
C CYS A 71 -14.26 -4.83 4.01
N ALA A 72 -15.07 -5.53 4.80
CA ALA A 72 -15.39 -5.16 6.18
C ALA A 72 -14.13 -4.99 7.05
N GLU A 73 -14.28 -4.31 8.19
CA GLU A 73 -13.17 -4.07 9.13
C GLU A 73 -12.49 -5.38 9.57
N GLY A 74 -11.16 -5.43 9.49
CA GLY A 74 -10.35 -6.63 9.77
C GLY A 74 -10.27 -7.66 8.64
N LEU A 75 -10.95 -7.44 7.51
CA LEU A 75 -10.88 -8.28 6.32
C LEU A 75 -10.07 -7.61 5.20
N HIS A 76 -9.43 -8.43 4.37
CA HIS A 76 -8.62 -8.01 3.23
C HIS A 76 -9.09 -8.73 1.97
N CYS A 77 -8.96 -8.08 0.82
CA CYS A 77 -9.34 -8.67 -0.46
C CYS A 77 -8.20 -9.55 -0.99
N ILE A 78 -8.31 -10.88 -0.80
CA ILE A 78 -7.26 -11.83 -1.15
C ILE A 78 -7.53 -12.43 -2.53
N LYS A 79 -6.60 -12.24 -3.48
CA LYS A 79 -6.60 -12.96 -4.78
C LYS A 79 -5.71 -14.19 -4.64
N LYS A 80 -6.33 -15.39 -4.66
CA LYS A 80 -5.66 -16.68 -4.53
C LYS A 80 -5.16 -17.15 -5.90
N VAL A 81 -3.85 -17.06 -6.12
CA VAL A 81 -3.21 -17.47 -7.39
C VAL A 81 -3.04 -19.00 -7.44
N ILE A 82 -3.87 -19.69 -8.22
CA ILE A 82 -3.84 -21.15 -8.40
C ILE A 82 -2.99 -21.51 -9.63
N GLY A 83 -1.67 -21.35 -9.49
CA GLY A 83 -0.69 -21.64 -10.54
C GLY A 83 -0.45 -20.45 -11.49
N GLU A 84 -0.10 -20.73 -12.74
CA GLU A 84 0.02 -19.68 -13.77
C GLU A 84 -1.37 -19.38 -14.34
N GLU A 85 -2.10 -18.47 -13.68
CA GLU A 85 -3.48 -18.13 -14.05
C GLU A 85 -3.55 -17.31 -15.35
N VAL A 86 -4.07 -17.95 -16.41
CA VAL A 86 -4.28 -17.34 -17.73
C VAL A 86 -5.52 -16.41 -17.76
N THR A 87 -6.35 -16.46 -16.71
CA THR A 87 -7.60 -15.69 -16.57
C THR A 87 -7.62 -14.95 -15.24
N PRO A 88 -8.03 -13.66 -15.18
CA PRO A 88 -8.14 -12.95 -13.91
C PRO A 88 -9.17 -13.62 -12.98
N VAL A 89 -8.70 -14.12 -11.83
CA VAL A 89 -9.57 -14.61 -10.75
C VAL A 89 -9.88 -13.45 -9.78
N PRO A 90 -11.16 -13.23 -9.41
CA PRO A 90 -11.53 -12.15 -8.51
C PRO A 90 -11.11 -12.43 -7.05
N GLY A 91 -10.91 -11.37 -6.27
CA GLY A 91 -10.53 -11.49 -4.87
C GLY A 91 -11.70 -11.92 -4.00
N HIS A 92 -11.42 -12.43 -2.82
CA HIS A 92 -12.43 -12.71 -1.80
C HIS A 92 -12.05 -12.04 -0.47
N CYS A 93 -13.04 -11.54 0.27
CA CYS A 93 -12.82 -10.86 1.54
C CYS A 93 -12.59 -11.85 2.68
N GLU A 94 -11.33 -12.00 3.09
CA GLU A 94 -10.89 -12.96 4.12
C GLU A 94 -10.12 -12.27 5.24
N PRO A 95 -10.03 -12.85 6.45
CA PRO A 95 -9.22 -12.30 7.52
C PRO A 95 -7.74 -12.17 7.10
N GLY A 96 -7.09 -11.09 7.51
CA GLY A 96 -5.67 -10.89 7.24
C GLY A 96 -4.81 -11.98 7.89
N HIS A 97 -4.16 -12.81 7.09
CA HIS A 97 -2.96 -13.54 7.48
C HIS A 97 -1.74 -12.75 7.01
N ASP A 98 -0.76 -12.51 7.89
CA ASP A 98 0.42 -11.64 7.67
C ASP A 98 1.43 -12.16 6.61
N GLY A 99 1.03 -13.10 5.75
CA GLY A 99 1.87 -13.79 4.77
C GLY A 99 1.41 -13.69 3.31
N SER A 100 0.44 -12.85 2.96
CA SER A 100 -0.02 -12.68 1.56
C SER A 100 -0.25 -11.22 1.13
N SER A 101 0.45 -10.28 1.76
CA SER A 101 0.74 -9.01 1.06
C SER A 101 1.91 -9.24 0.12
N THR A 102 1.64 -9.53 -1.15
CA THR A 102 2.62 -9.33 -2.22
C THR A 102 2.75 -7.83 -2.44
N ALA A 103 3.43 -7.15 -1.52
CA ALA A 103 3.81 -5.76 -1.67
C ALA A 103 4.53 -5.60 -3.02
N ALA A 104 4.17 -4.57 -3.78
CA ALA A 104 4.91 -4.24 -4.99
C ALA A 104 6.39 -4.07 -4.62
N PRO A 105 7.34 -4.66 -5.35
CA PRO A 105 8.75 -4.63 -4.99
C PRO A 105 9.29 -3.19 -5.08
N GLU A 106 9.30 -2.48 -3.96
CA GLU A 106 9.79 -1.11 -3.88
C GLU A 106 11.25 -1.06 -4.34
N VAL A 107 11.49 -0.31 -5.41
CA VAL A 107 12.73 -0.37 -6.18
C VAL A 107 13.89 0.23 -5.40
N HIS A 108 14.61 -0.62 -4.66
CA HIS A 108 15.86 -0.29 -3.97
C HIS A 108 17.03 -0.10 -4.97
N VAL A 109 16.93 0.91 -5.85
CA VAL A 109 18.08 1.46 -6.56
C VAL A 109 18.66 2.58 -5.70
N LYS A 110 19.57 2.19 -4.79
CA LYS A 110 20.34 3.11 -3.96
C LYS A 110 21.40 3.79 -4.83
N VAL A 111 21.07 4.96 -5.40
CA VAL A 111 22.01 5.79 -6.17
C VAL A 111 23.14 6.27 -5.23
N PRO A 112 24.42 6.00 -5.54
CA PRO A 112 25.54 6.44 -4.74
C PRO A 112 26.04 7.81 -5.26
N ASP A 113 25.36 8.89 -4.87
CA ASP A 113 25.91 10.23 -5.06
C ASP A 113 27.26 10.35 -4.34
N SER A 114 28.27 10.76 -5.10
CA SER A 114 29.67 10.66 -4.72
C SER A 114 30.29 12.04 -4.61
N GLU A 115 30.36 12.60 -3.41
CA GLU A 115 31.29 13.68 -3.09
C GLU A 115 31.57 13.79 -1.58
N ALA A 116 32.85 13.84 -1.24
CA ALA A 116 33.39 14.21 0.08
C ALA A 116 34.39 15.37 -0.18
N PRO A 117 34.66 16.27 0.78
CA PRO A 117 35.69 15.93 1.80
C PRO A 117 35.58 16.67 3.16
N VAL A 118 36.42 16.24 4.13
CA VAL A 118 36.88 16.92 5.39
C VAL A 118 35.84 17.48 6.38
N ASP A 119 35.99 17.43 7.71
CA ASP A 119 36.66 16.50 8.65
C ASP A 119 35.91 16.68 10.02
N GLU A 120 36.38 16.64 11.28
CA GLU A 120 37.68 16.47 11.96
C GLU A 120 37.45 15.83 13.35
N HIS A 121 38.34 14.91 13.81
CA HIS A 121 38.51 14.39 15.19
C HIS A 121 37.24 13.84 15.92
N HIS A 122 37.22 12.60 16.43
CA HIS A 122 38.09 12.14 17.52
C HIS A 122 38.18 10.58 17.63
N ALA A 123 38.97 10.12 18.61
CA ALA A 123 39.53 8.76 18.67
C ALA A 123 38.81 7.78 19.62
N HIS A 124 38.93 6.49 19.26
CA HIS A 124 39.02 5.27 20.09
C HIS A 124 38.50 5.28 21.54
N HIS A 125 37.70 4.27 21.89
CA HIS A 125 38.19 3.24 22.82
C HIS A 125 37.54 1.86 22.62
N GLU A 126 38.25 0.81 23.02
CA GLU A 126 37.90 -0.61 22.80
C GLU A 126 37.38 -1.31 24.06
N GLY A 127 36.48 -2.28 23.86
CA GLY A 127 36.44 -3.59 24.54
C GLY A 127 36.22 -3.71 26.06
N ALA A 128 35.23 -4.52 26.45
CA ALA A 128 35.33 -5.46 27.59
C ALA A 128 34.21 -6.51 27.55
N GLU A 129 34.56 -7.79 27.65
CA GLU A 129 33.62 -8.89 27.95
C GLU A 129 33.81 -9.39 29.42
N HIS A 130 33.02 -10.40 29.81
CA HIS A 130 33.20 -11.32 30.95
C HIS A 130 32.48 -11.07 32.30
N ALA A 131 31.25 -11.60 32.38
CA ALA A 131 30.87 -12.79 33.20
C ALA A 131 30.78 -12.78 34.75
N LYS A 132 29.97 -13.75 35.25
CA LYS A 132 29.55 -14.07 36.65
C LYS A 132 28.56 -13.06 37.27
N SER A 133 27.61 -13.45 38.13
CA SER A 133 27.15 -14.77 38.64
C SER A 133 25.60 -14.73 38.68
N GLY A 134 24.81 -15.80 38.69
CA GLY A 134 25.08 -17.20 38.98
C GLY A 134 24.73 -17.53 40.44
N ASP A 135 23.48 -17.91 40.69
CA ASP A 135 22.97 -18.59 41.90
C ASP A 135 21.61 -19.28 41.58
N GLU A 136 21.31 -20.41 42.23
CA GLU A 136 20.10 -21.23 42.02
C GLU A 136 19.30 -21.37 43.33
N ALA A 137 17.97 -21.25 43.28
CA ALA A 137 17.09 -21.80 44.31
C ALA A 137 15.69 -22.15 43.77
N HIS A 138 15.14 -23.27 44.25
CA HIS A 138 13.79 -23.76 43.96
C HIS A 138 12.83 -23.49 45.15
N HIS A 139 11.54 -23.76 44.92
CA HIS A 139 10.42 -23.77 45.88
C HIS A 139 9.87 -22.38 46.28
N GLU A 140 8.58 -22.26 46.61
CA GLU A 140 7.57 -23.31 46.89
C GLU A 140 6.56 -23.56 45.77
#